data_AF-A0A9D6KHG3-F1
#
_entry.id   AF-A0A9D6KHG3-F1
#
_cell.length_a   1.000
_cell.length_b   1.000
_cell.length_c   1.000
_cell.angle_alpha   90.00
_cell.angle_beta   90.00
_cell.angle_gamma   90.00
#
_symmetry.space_group_name_H-M   'P 1'
#
loop_
_entity.id
_entity.type
_entity.pdbx_description
1 polymer ?
#
loop_
_entity_poly.entity_id
_entity_poly.type
_entity_poly.pdbx_seq_one_letter_code
_entity_poly.pdbx_strand_id
1 'polypeptide(L)'
;MRALPRVPLVVVGLVIAFARAGAAITLPHANTLGDLCPGTPNPCVVSGKFAVSNGVSFNAFGRAMQFTSKAALVGDPGASFIIGNTSAVAVDQGAVLSSNAKGAAAGSVTVYSGGACAIAGKVAASATADALAGLGGNGGSVVIWCHGISLAGSATVEAKGAGFVKHGVASPGAGGAMSLNAFTGAFSASKGAKINAQGKGAGGGFVGIASQAACTGLATAIQVDAGVLHIPKSPAVGGDGGGVNLSCSGDVSLTKNAKIVTGTVKTAHFGAVVIDAGGSLQLDEGMKVQADGGGVGPYGVGTAIDISSATNACTLNGKLQSDSQGAAGGAVQITCAGLTLGPKSTVEANNKGDTASNLFVDTTGATTGRPPASCNLSGKIALKASAQPLGFGASAPGTGGALQFACGTTLTMSTGAAIDVSASGGDASGGGSDAGSVDVKAAGAVFIGGKLTAKGTGTGGTVTIVGLGITVTNDSGIDTAGASGGDVLLNSQQPNGSVGGDIVISKTVSAKGSGGGAFGSFGGVVAVEGCSVTIDDKGSVVSDGTLGGQNAITAHKNLVVAGKISAHSLNAANGEGGNALLYRNSVMIADPTHIVPATTPTQDMSLMACP
;
A
#
# COMPACT_ATOMS: atom_id res chain seq x y z
N MET A 1 -54.86 -31.89 -34.33
CA MET A 1 -54.19 -31.28 -33.17
C MET A 1 -54.30 -29.76 -33.32
N ARG A 2 -55.28 -29.14 -32.65
CA ARG A 2 -55.46 -27.67 -32.64
C ARG A 2 -55.06 -27.17 -31.25
N ALA A 3 -54.09 -26.26 -31.20
CA ALA A 3 -53.61 -25.67 -29.95
C ALA A 3 -54.66 -24.72 -29.36
N LEU A 4 -54.99 -24.92 -28.09
CA LEU A 4 -55.80 -24.01 -27.28
C LEU A 4 -54.92 -22.81 -26.81
N PRO A 5 -55.49 -21.60 -26.72
CA PRO A 5 -54.75 -20.43 -26.25
C PRO A 5 -54.55 -20.47 -24.73
N ARG A 6 -53.33 -20.19 -24.27
CA ARG A 6 -53.01 -20.02 -22.85
C ARG A 6 -53.44 -18.62 -22.40
N VAL A 7 -54.40 -18.56 -21.49
CA VAL A 7 -54.77 -17.35 -20.74
C VAL A 7 -53.76 -17.16 -19.59
N PRO A 8 -53.16 -15.97 -19.39
CA PRO A 8 -52.29 -15.73 -18.25
C PRO A 8 -53.13 -15.56 -16.97
N LEU A 9 -52.89 -16.43 -16.00
CA LEU A 9 -53.43 -16.33 -14.65
C LEU A 9 -52.72 -15.19 -13.92
N VAL A 10 -53.38 -14.05 -13.76
CA VAL A 10 -52.90 -12.95 -12.90
C VAL A 10 -53.20 -13.33 -11.45
N VAL A 11 -52.19 -13.80 -10.74
CA VAL A 11 -52.24 -13.98 -9.28
C VAL A 11 -52.05 -12.62 -8.64
N VAL A 12 -53.15 -11.98 -8.24
CA VAL A 12 -53.12 -10.79 -7.38
C VAL A 12 -52.76 -11.24 -5.97
N GLY A 13 -51.47 -11.23 -5.65
CA GLY A 13 -50.98 -11.42 -4.29
C GLY A 13 -51.32 -10.21 -3.43
N LEU A 14 -52.39 -10.30 -2.65
CA LEU A 14 -52.72 -9.36 -1.59
C LEU A 14 -51.65 -9.44 -0.49
N VAL A 15 -50.68 -8.51 -0.48
CA VAL A 15 -49.72 -8.36 0.61
C VAL A 15 -50.45 -7.70 1.78
N ILE A 16 -50.96 -8.51 2.71
CA ILE A 16 -51.44 -8.04 4.00
C ILE A 16 -50.21 -7.67 4.84
N ALA A 17 -49.94 -6.36 4.96
CA ALA A 17 -48.96 -5.83 5.89
C ALA A 17 -49.42 -6.09 7.33
N PHE A 18 -48.91 -7.15 7.95
CA PHE A 18 -48.99 -7.31 9.40
C PHE A 18 -48.10 -6.26 10.06
N ALA A 19 -48.68 -5.10 10.37
CA ALA A 19 -48.11 -4.16 11.32
C ALA A 19 -48.12 -4.83 12.71
N ARG A 20 -47.05 -5.57 13.03
CA ARG A 20 -46.76 -5.93 14.41
C ARG A 20 -46.39 -4.66 15.15
N ALA A 21 -47.37 -4.06 15.83
CA ALA A 21 -47.14 -3.12 16.91
C ALA A 21 -46.45 -3.87 18.05
N GLY A 22 -45.12 -4.02 17.95
CA GLY A 22 -44.30 -4.48 19.06
C GLY A 22 -44.31 -3.38 20.12
N ALA A 23 -44.83 -3.68 21.31
CA ALA A 23 -44.67 -2.80 22.47
C ALA A 23 -43.18 -2.49 22.62
N ALA A 24 -42.81 -1.21 22.59
CA ALA A 24 -41.43 -0.79 22.82
C ALA A 24 -41.05 -1.23 24.24
N ILE A 25 -40.19 -2.23 24.36
CA ILE A 25 -39.66 -2.66 25.65
C ILE A 25 -38.78 -1.53 26.16
N THR A 26 -39.28 -0.78 27.14
CA THR A 26 -38.51 0.24 27.84
C THR A 26 -37.36 -0.43 28.59
N LEU A 27 -36.12 -0.12 28.23
CA LEU A 27 -34.96 -0.61 28.95
C LEU A 27 -34.83 0.15 30.29
N PRO A 28 -34.43 -0.50 31.39
CA PRO A 28 -34.08 0.22 32.61
C PRO A 28 -32.90 1.15 32.34
N HIS A 29 -32.95 2.38 32.85
CA HIS A 29 -31.85 3.33 32.73
C HIS A 29 -30.81 3.08 33.84
N ALA A 30 -29.53 3.05 33.45
CA ALA A 30 -28.41 3.02 34.37
C ALA A 30 -27.67 4.36 34.31
N ASN A 31 -27.61 5.07 35.43
CA ASN A 31 -26.93 6.36 35.57
C ASN A 31 -25.73 6.27 36.53
N THR A 32 -25.64 5.19 37.32
CA THR A 32 -24.59 4.96 38.30
C THR A 32 -24.05 3.52 38.21
N LEU A 33 -22.89 3.26 38.81
CA LEU A 33 -22.35 1.90 38.88
C LEU A 33 -23.27 0.95 39.68
N GLY A 34 -23.97 1.47 40.69
CA GLY A 34 -24.91 0.69 41.51
C GLY A 34 -26.09 0.16 40.71
N ASP A 35 -26.50 0.87 39.65
CA ASP A 35 -27.58 0.43 38.75
C ASP A 35 -27.15 -0.77 37.89
N LEU A 36 -25.87 -0.82 37.51
CA LEU A 36 -25.30 -1.91 36.71
C LEU A 36 -24.98 -3.14 37.56
N CYS A 37 -24.48 -2.92 38.78
CA CYS A 37 -23.99 -3.96 39.68
C CYS A 37 -24.40 -3.65 41.13
N PRO A 38 -25.64 -3.97 41.54
CA PRO A 38 -26.10 -3.78 42.90
C PRO A 38 -25.16 -4.45 43.91
N GLY A 39 -24.80 -3.76 44.99
CA GLY A 39 -23.84 -4.24 45.99
C GLY A 39 -22.36 -4.11 45.59
N THR A 40 -22.05 -3.65 44.38
CA THR A 40 -20.68 -3.39 43.89
C THR A 40 -19.68 -4.56 44.05
N PRO A 41 -20.02 -5.80 43.66
CA PRO A 41 -19.05 -6.91 43.74
C PRO A 41 -17.77 -6.63 42.92
N ASN A 42 -16.68 -7.35 43.22
CA ASN A 42 -15.46 -7.34 42.41
C ASN A 42 -15.20 -8.77 41.88
N PRO A 43 -15.38 -9.04 40.58
CA PRO A 43 -15.74 -8.08 39.52
C PRO A 43 -17.20 -7.59 39.63
N CYS A 44 -17.45 -6.38 39.12
CA CYS A 44 -18.80 -5.89 38.83
C CYS A 44 -19.29 -6.59 37.55
N VAL A 45 -20.21 -7.53 37.72
CA VAL A 45 -20.75 -8.36 36.63
C VAL A 45 -22.07 -7.78 36.14
N VAL A 46 -22.07 -7.28 34.90
CA VAL A 46 -23.25 -6.78 34.20
C VAL A 46 -23.85 -7.90 33.35
N SER A 47 -25.11 -8.23 33.59
CA SER A 47 -25.84 -9.30 32.88
C SER A 47 -27.14 -8.86 32.23
N GLY A 48 -27.66 -7.69 32.59
CA GLY A 48 -28.88 -7.10 32.06
C GLY A 48 -28.67 -6.22 30.82
N LYS A 49 -29.78 -5.70 30.31
CA LYS A 49 -29.80 -4.68 29.24
C LYS A 49 -30.21 -3.35 29.85
N PHE A 50 -29.43 -2.31 29.61
CA PHE A 50 -29.61 -0.99 30.21
C PHE A 50 -29.52 0.10 29.15
N ALA A 51 -30.36 1.13 29.29
CA ALA A 51 -30.21 2.40 28.60
C ALA A 51 -29.27 3.32 29.41
N VAL A 52 -28.50 4.17 28.73
CA VAL A 52 -27.55 5.10 29.37
C VAL A 52 -27.74 6.49 28.82
N SER A 53 -27.92 7.46 29.70
CA SER A 53 -28.08 8.86 29.30
C SER A 53 -26.74 9.53 28.95
N ASN A 54 -26.81 10.65 28.24
CA ASN A 54 -25.63 11.37 27.81
C ASN A 54 -24.79 11.90 28.99
N GLY A 55 -23.47 11.75 28.91
CA GLY A 55 -22.51 12.23 29.91
C GLY A 55 -22.31 11.30 31.11
N VAL A 56 -22.93 10.11 31.12
CA VAL A 56 -22.80 9.17 32.24
C VAL A 56 -21.41 8.54 32.27
N SER A 57 -20.81 8.49 33.46
CA SER A 57 -19.53 7.83 33.71
C SER A 57 -19.67 6.78 34.80
N PHE A 58 -19.43 5.51 34.45
CA PHE A 58 -19.37 4.39 35.37
C PHE A 58 -17.94 4.22 35.89
N ASN A 59 -17.65 4.83 37.04
CA ASN A 59 -16.34 4.76 37.68
C ASN A 59 -16.28 3.56 38.65
N ALA A 60 -15.42 2.58 38.36
CA ALA A 60 -15.30 1.36 39.17
C ALA A 60 -14.21 1.41 40.26
N PHE A 61 -13.47 2.52 40.38
CA PHE A 61 -12.46 2.76 41.43
C PHE A 61 -11.50 1.57 41.68
N GLY A 62 -10.89 1.04 40.63
CA GLY A 62 -9.94 -0.07 40.68
C GLY A 62 -10.56 -1.46 40.71
N ARG A 63 -11.88 -1.60 40.57
CA ARG A 63 -12.56 -2.91 40.43
C ARG A 63 -12.57 -3.36 38.97
N ALA A 64 -12.62 -4.67 38.77
CA ALA A 64 -12.82 -5.24 37.44
C ALA A 64 -14.29 -5.14 37.04
N MET A 65 -14.56 -4.94 35.75
CA MET A 65 -15.91 -4.98 35.18
C MET A 65 -16.02 -6.10 34.14
N GLN A 66 -17.11 -6.87 34.19
CA GLN A 66 -17.39 -7.92 33.22
C GLN A 66 -18.80 -7.76 32.65
N PHE A 67 -18.90 -7.65 31.34
CA PHE A 67 -20.17 -7.66 30.61
C PHE A 67 -20.39 -9.05 30.03
N THR A 68 -21.33 -9.80 30.60
CA THR A 68 -21.63 -11.18 30.18
C THR A 68 -22.31 -11.24 28.81
N SER A 69 -22.40 -12.43 28.22
CA SER A 69 -22.86 -12.66 26.84
C SER A 69 -24.24 -12.12 26.45
N LYS A 70 -25.10 -11.75 27.41
CA LYS A 70 -26.42 -11.15 27.16
C LYS A 70 -26.51 -9.69 27.59
N ALA A 71 -25.45 -9.15 28.16
CA ALA A 71 -25.39 -7.79 28.64
C ALA A 71 -25.46 -6.80 27.47
N ALA A 72 -26.24 -5.74 27.62
CA ALA A 72 -26.25 -4.65 26.66
C ALA A 72 -26.26 -3.31 27.41
N LEU A 73 -25.31 -2.45 27.10
CA LEU A 73 -25.27 -1.08 27.56
C LEU A 73 -25.46 -0.18 26.34
N VAL A 74 -26.65 0.40 26.21
CA VAL A 74 -27.06 1.14 25.02
C VAL A 74 -27.29 2.60 25.38
N GLY A 75 -26.44 3.48 24.87
CA GLY A 75 -26.63 4.92 25.01
C GLY A 75 -27.92 5.40 24.35
N ASP A 76 -28.62 6.30 25.02
CA ASP A 76 -29.72 7.09 24.43
C ASP A 76 -29.25 7.80 23.14
N PRO A 77 -30.16 8.21 22.25
CA PRO A 77 -29.83 9.02 21.09
C PRO A 77 -28.96 10.25 21.46
N GLY A 78 -27.68 10.19 21.10
CA GLY A 78 -26.69 11.26 21.34
C GLY A 78 -25.84 11.06 22.60
N ALA A 79 -25.97 9.92 23.29
CA ALA A 79 -25.29 9.69 24.54
C ALA A 79 -23.80 9.39 24.35
N SER A 80 -22.96 10.11 25.08
CA SER A 80 -21.58 9.75 25.36
C SER A 80 -21.53 9.11 26.73
N PHE A 81 -20.91 7.94 26.86
CA PHE A 81 -20.68 7.33 28.18
C PHE A 81 -19.27 6.77 28.34
N ILE A 82 -18.82 6.72 29.59
CA ILE A 82 -17.48 6.31 29.99
C ILE A 82 -17.58 5.14 30.97
N ILE A 83 -16.77 4.11 30.75
CA ILE A 83 -16.43 3.08 31.73
C ILE A 83 -15.01 3.40 32.19
N GLY A 84 -14.84 3.86 33.42
CA GLY A 84 -13.59 4.49 33.85
C GLY A 84 -13.01 3.94 35.14
N ASN A 85 -11.70 4.15 35.31
CA ASN A 85 -10.94 3.77 36.51
C ASN A 85 -11.18 2.32 36.94
N THR A 86 -11.25 1.38 36.00
CA THR A 86 -11.38 -0.06 36.29
C THR A 86 -9.99 -0.69 36.45
N SER A 87 -9.87 -1.82 37.15
CA SER A 87 -8.64 -2.64 37.10
C SER A 87 -8.60 -3.62 35.94
N ALA A 88 -9.74 -3.97 35.34
CA ALA A 88 -9.84 -4.73 34.11
C ALA A 88 -11.24 -4.56 33.50
N VAL A 89 -11.37 -4.75 32.19
CA VAL A 89 -12.68 -4.79 31.52
C VAL A 89 -12.76 -6.03 30.63
N ALA A 90 -13.79 -6.84 30.84
CA ALA A 90 -14.14 -7.97 29.97
C ALA A 90 -15.48 -7.71 29.30
N VAL A 91 -15.55 -7.84 27.98
CA VAL A 91 -16.79 -7.77 27.19
C VAL A 91 -16.97 -9.12 26.52
N ASP A 92 -17.77 -10.00 27.11
CA ASP A 92 -17.89 -11.38 26.66
C ASP A 92 -18.60 -11.49 25.29
N GLN A 93 -18.43 -12.62 24.63
CA GLN A 93 -19.08 -12.89 23.34
C GLN A 93 -20.60 -12.73 23.47
N GLY A 94 -21.19 -11.86 22.64
CA GLY A 94 -22.62 -11.53 22.66
C GLY A 94 -22.97 -10.27 23.47
N ALA A 95 -22.08 -9.81 24.34
CA ALA A 95 -22.25 -8.53 25.04
C ALA A 95 -22.16 -7.35 24.06
N VAL A 96 -22.88 -6.27 24.35
CA VAL A 96 -22.91 -5.07 23.51
C VAL A 96 -22.72 -3.81 24.35
N LEU A 97 -21.70 -3.02 24.05
CA LEU A 97 -21.55 -1.64 24.49
C LEU A 97 -21.78 -0.77 23.26
N SER A 98 -22.85 0.01 23.22
CA SER A 98 -23.15 0.81 22.03
C SER A 98 -23.70 2.19 22.36
N SER A 99 -23.21 3.21 21.68
CA SER A 99 -23.86 4.52 21.61
C SER A 99 -24.31 4.80 20.18
N ASN A 100 -25.56 5.22 20.02
CA ASN A 100 -26.08 5.66 18.74
C ASN A 100 -26.57 7.09 18.89
N ALA A 101 -26.03 8.01 18.11
CA ALA A 101 -26.51 9.37 18.06
C ALA A 101 -27.43 9.65 16.89
N LYS A 102 -28.36 10.57 17.08
CA LYS A 102 -29.22 11.12 16.04
C LYS A 102 -28.97 12.63 15.98
N GLY A 103 -28.62 13.13 14.80
CA GLY A 103 -28.33 14.54 14.56
C GLY A 103 -26.86 14.91 14.69
N ALA A 104 -26.59 16.16 15.09
CA ALA A 104 -25.25 16.74 15.04
C ALA A 104 -24.29 16.19 16.13
N ALA A 105 -24.82 15.69 17.25
CA ALA A 105 -24.02 15.11 18.31
C ALA A 105 -23.44 13.76 17.88
N ALA A 106 -22.15 13.53 18.18
CA ALA A 106 -21.54 12.22 18.04
C ALA A 106 -21.83 11.36 19.27
N GLY A 107 -22.26 10.12 19.06
CA GLY A 107 -22.28 9.13 20.14
C GLY A 107 -20.85 8.71 20.44
N SER A 108 -20.51 8.48 21.71
CA SER A 108 -19.19 7.95 22.06
C SER A 108 -19.24 6.87 23.13
N VAL A 109 -18.39 5.86 22.98
CA VAL A 109 -18.14 4.84 24.00
C VAL A 109 -16.67 4.92 24.38
N THR A 110 -16.41 5.21 25.65
CA THR A 110 -15.04 5.30 26.18
C THR A 110 -14.83 4.26 27.26
N VAL A 111 -13.73 3.51 27.18
CA VAL A 111 -13.30 2.53 28.17
C VAL A 111 -11.89 2.90 28.66
N TYR A 112 -11.75 3.21 29.94
CA TYR A 112 -10.49 3.52 30.61
C TYR A 112 -10.24 2.52 31.74
N SER A 113 -9.21 1.69 31.58
CA SER A 113 -8.82 0.65 32.53
C SER A 113 -7.34 0.74 32.88
N GLY A 114 -7.01 0.67 34.17
CA GLY A 114 -5.63 0.54 34.65
C GLY A 114 -5.03 -0.86 34.42
N GLY A 115 -5.85 -1.85 34.04
CA GLY A 115 -5.37 -3.17 33.63
C GLY A 115 -5.93 -3.60 32.27
N ALA A 116 -5.89 -4.90 31.98
CA ALA A 116 -6.17 -5.43 30.65
C ALA A 116 -7.65 -5.29 30.25
N CYS A 117 -7.88 -5.16 28.93
CA CYS A 117 -9.19 -5.20 28.30
C CYS A 117 -9.30 -6.42 27.38
N ALA A 118 -10.24 -7.32 27.68
CA ALA A 118 -10.54 -8.49 26.89
C ALA A 118 -11.90 -8.32 26.22
N ILE A 119 -11.92 -8.10 24.90
CA ILE A 119 -13.14 -7.85 24.14
C ILE A 119 -13.43 -9.06 23.25
N ALA A 120 -14.54 -9.74 23.49
CA ALA A 120 -15.10 -10.81 22.66
C ALA A 120 -16.48 -10.45 22.09
N GLY A 121 -17.17 -9.48 22.69
CA GLY A 121 -18.44 -8.91 22.23
C GLY A 121 -18.28 -7.71 21.31
N LYS A 122 -19.30 -6.84 21.30
CA LYS A 122 -19.36 -5.65 20.44
C LYS A 122 -19.16 -4.35 21.23
N VAL A 123 -18.29 -3.47 20.75
CA VAL A 123 -18.15 -2.08 21.22
C VAL A 123 -18.38 -1.16 20.03
N ALA A 124 -19.40 -0.29 20.07
CA ALA A 124 -19.76 0.51 18.91
C ALA A 124 -20.20 1.92 19.25
N ALA A 125 -19.81 2.86 18.41
CA ALA A 125 -20.36 4.21 18.41
C ALA A 125 -20.83 4.56 17.00
N SER A 126 -22.04 5.07 16.86
CA SER A 126 -22.55 5.53 15.57
C SER A 126 -23.22 6.88 15.68
N ALA A 127 -23.19 7.63 14.59
CA ALA A 127 -24.06 8.77 14.38
C ALA A 127 -24.98 8.50 13.20
N THR A 128 -26.21 9.01 13.28
CA THR A 128 -27.20 9.01 12.21
C THR A 128 -27.54 10.45 11.86
N ALA A 129 -27.57 10.76 10.57
CA ALA A 129 -27.86 12.11 10.12
C ALA A 129 -29.30 12.47 10.45
N ASP A 130 -29.53 13.69 10.94
CA ASP A 130 -30.87 14.24 11.05
C ASP A 130 -31.24 14.91 9.72
N ALA A 131 -32.16 14.30 8.98
CA ALA A 131 -32.65 14.79 7.69
C ALA A 131 -33.31 16.17 7.77
N LEU A 132 -33.70 16.62 8.97
CA LEU A 132 -34.32 17.91 9.21
C LEU A 132 -33.29 19.03 9.42
N ALA A 133 -32.13 18.73 10.00
CA ALA A 133 -31.14 19.74 10.38
C ALA A 133 -30.24 20.21 9.22
N GLY A 134 -30.16 19.45 8.12
CA GLY A 134 -29.35 19.83 6.94
C GLY A 134 -27.82 19.85 7.17
N LEU A 135 -27.35 19.56 8.39
CA LEU A 135 -25.94 19.50 8.76
C LEU A 135 -25.47 18.04 8.82
N GLY A 136 -24.28 17.77 8.31
CA GLY A 136 -23.56 16.51 8.51
C GLY A 136 -23.25 16.33 10.00
N GLY A 137 -23.47 15.13 10.54
CA GLY A 137 -23.20 14.85 11.94
C GLY A 137 -21.72 14.58 12.20
N ASN A 138 -21.28 14.81 13.44
CA ASN A 138 -19.99 14.30 13.91
C ASN A 138 -20.03 12.76 13.91
N GLY A 139 -18.95 12.10 13.49
CA GLY A 139 -18.89 10.65 13.47
C GLY A 139 -18.86 10.05 14.87
N GLY A 140 -19.39 8.83 15.05
CA GLY A 140 -19.29 8.12 16.31
C GLY A 140 -17.83 7.91 16.73
N SER A 141 -17.56 7.92 18.04
CA SER A 141 -16.20 7.75 18.59
C SER A 141 -16.10 6.56 19.54
N VAL A 142 -15.11 5.68 19.33
CA VAL A 142 -14.78 4.61 20.28
C VAL A 142 -13.36 4.81 20.79
N VAL A 143 -13.20 4.93 22.11
CA VAL A 143 -11.89 5.05 22.76
C VAL A 143 -11.74 3.90 23.75
N ILE A 144 -10.70 3.09 23.59
CA ILE A 144 -10.36 2.01 24.54
C ILE A 144 -8.91 2.25 24.96
N TRP A 145 -8.72 2.61 26.23
CA TRP A 145 -7.41 2.82 26.84
C TRP A 145 -7.22 1.83 27.99
N CYS A 146 -6.32 0.88 27.81
CA CYS A 146 -6.10 -0.20 28.76
C CYS A 146 -4.62 -0.51 28.89
N HIS A 147 -4.22 -1.25 29.92
CA HIS A 147 -2.85 -1.75 30.05
C HIS A 147 -2.49 -2.61 28.82
N GLY A 148 -3.30 -3.63 28.52
CA GLY A 148 -3.24 -4.42 27.30
C GLY A 148 -4.63 -4.55 26.69
N ILE A 149 -4.71 -4.80 25.38
CA ILE A 149 -5.98 -5.00 24.67
C ILE A 149 -5.89 -6.33 23.92
N SER A 150 -6.88 -7.19 24.15
CA SER A 150 -7.04 -8.45 23.42
C SER A 150 -8.43 -8.50 22.80
N LEU A 151 -8.49 -8.63 21.47
CA LEU A 151 -9.73 -8.82 20.72
C LEU A 151 -9.86 -10.30 20.34
N ALA A 152 -10.89 -10.98 20.85
CA ALA A 152 -11.19 -12.36 20.49
C ALA A 152 -11.80 -12.46 19.08
N GLY A 153 -11.85 -13.65 18.48
CA GLY A 153 -12.28 -13.84 17.10
C GLY A 153 -13.73 -13.46 16.78
N SER A 154 -14.59 -13.27 17.79
CA SER A 154 -15.97 -12.75 17.64
C SER A 154 -16.09 -11.25 17.89
N ALA A 155 -15.01 -10.60 18.33
CA ALA A 155 -15.02 -9.20 18.73
C ALA A 155 -15.33 -8.28 17.55
N THR A 156 -16.09 -7.22 17.82
CA THR A 156 -16.40 -6.19 16.82
C THR A 156 -16.31 -4.82 17.47
N VAL A 157 -15.37 -4.00 17.01
CA VAL A 157 -15.23 -2.60 17.42
C VAL A 157 -15.61 -1.72 16.23
N GLU A 158 -16.61 -0.85 16.39
CA GLU A 158 -17.12 -0.03 15.28
C GLU A 158 -17.26 1.45 15.63
N ALA A 159 -16.79 2.32 14.76
CA ALA A 159 -17.13 3.74 14.78
C ALA A 159 -17.76 4.14 13.44
N LYS A 160 -18.96 4.70 13.46
CA LYS A 160 -19.70 5.04 12.23
C LYS A 160 -20.13 6.50 12.24
N GLY A 161 -19.82 7.21 11.16
CA GLY A 161 -20.32 8.55 10.87
C GLY A 161 -21.47 8.53 9.89
N ALA A 162 -22.29 9.58 9.94
CA ALA A 162 -23.38 9.78 9.01
C ALA A 162 -23.27 11.13 8.29
N GLY A 163 -23.36 11.06 6.97
CA GLY A 163 -23.65 12.20 6.10
C GLY A 163 -25.03 12.02 5.48
N PHE A 164 -25.50 13.09 4.85
CA PHE A 164 -26.81 13.12 4.20
C PHE A 164 -26.77 13.89 2.88
N VAL A 165 -27.64 13.48 1.96
CA VAL A 165 -27.90 14.15 0.69
C VAL A 165 -29.35 14.61 0.70
N LYS A 166 -29.59 15.92 0.73
CA LYS A 166 -30.93 16.51 0.52
C LYS A 166 -30.92 17.34 -0.75
N HIS A 167 -31.86 17.09 -1.67
CA HIS A 167 -32.03 17.90 -2.87
C HIS A 167 -30.76 18.10 -3.72
N GLY A 168 -29.86 17.10 -3.74
CA GLY A 168 -28.59 17.18 -4.48
C GLY A 168 -27.48 17.99 -3.77
N VAL A 169 -27.75 18.58 -2.61
CA VAL A 169 -26.73 19.18 -1.74
C VAL A 169 -26.32 18.13 -0.71
N ALA A 170 -25.05 17.76 -0.77
CA ALA A 170 -24.44 16.88 0.22
C ALA A 170 -23.89 17.72 1.37
N SER A 171 -24.30 17.42 2.59
CA SER A 171 -23.55 17.89 3.75
C SER A 171 -22.53 16.82 4.12
N PRO A 172 -21.22 17.13 4.05
CA PRO A 172 -20.19 16.20 4.47
C PRO A 172 -20.36 15.89 5.96
N GLY A 173 -20.58 14.62 6.29
CA GLY A 173 -20.50 14.14 7.67
C GLY A 173 -19.07 13.72 7.97
N ALA A 174 -18.62 13.90 9.21
CA ALA A 174 -17.34 13.37 9.65
C ALA A 174 -17.41 11.84 9.74
N GLY A 175 -16.32 11.15 9.40
CA GLY A 175 -16.23 9.70 9.57
C GLY A 175 -16.12 9.30 11.04
N GLY A 176 -16.41 8.03 11.33
CA GLY A 176 -16.22 7.49 12.68
C GLY A 176 -14.75 7.43 13.06
N ALA A 177 -14.43 7.70 14.33
CA ALA A 177 -13.07 7.69 14.85
C ALA A 177 -12.89 6.61 15.92
N MET A 178 -11.76 5.89 15.89
CA MET A 178 -11.39 4.93 16.91
C MET A 178 -9.97 5.16 17.42
N SER A 179 -9.79 5.01 18.73
CA SER A 179 -8.48 4.98 19.37
C SER A 179 -8.41 3.76 20.30
N LEU A 180 -7.55 2.81 19.95
CA LEU A 180 -7.30 1.57 20.70
C LEU A 180 -5.87 1.60 21.23
N ASN A 181 -5.71 1.97 22.49
CA ASN A 181 -4.41 2.26 23.05
C ASN A 181 -4.11 1.27 24.20
N ALA A 182 -3.11 0.43 24.00
CA ALA A 182 -2.59 -0.54 24.96
C ALA A 182 -1.29 -0.01 25.56
N PHE A 183 -1.35 0.75 26.66
CA PHE A 183 -0.22 1.53 27.14
C PHE A 183 1.01 0.69 27.44
N THR A 184 1.02 -0.08 28.52
CA THR A 184 2.22 -0.80 28.97
C THR A 184 2.24 -2.27 28.56
N GLY A 185 1.20 -2.74 27.87
CA GLY A 185 0.98 -4.12 27.48
C GLY A 185 0.65 -4.25 26.00
N ALA A 186 0.64 -5.50 25.52
CA ALA A 186 0.48 -5.79 24.10
C ALA A 186 -0.94 -5.49 23.60
N PHE A 187 -1.02 -5.15 22.31
CA PHE A 187 -2.26 -5.21 21.54
C PHE A 187 -2.29 -6.51 20.73
N SER A 188 -3.34 -7.30 20.86
CA SER A 188 -3.53 -8.52 20.06
C SER A 188 -4.96 -8.64 19.57
N ALA A 189 -5.13 -9.21 18.39
CA ALA A 189 -6.44 -9.32 17.77
C ALA A 189 -6.54 -10.62 16.95
N SER A 190 -7.41 -11.51 17.41
CA SER A 190 -7.53 -12.88 16.92
C SER A 190 -8.24 -12.96 15.56
N LYS A 191 -8.14 -14.14 14.93
CA LYS A 191 -8.79 -14.39 13.64
C LYS A 191 -10.30 -14.23 13.75
N GLY A 192 -10.87 -13.40 12.89
CA GLY A 192 -12.31 -13.13 12.83
C GLY A 192 -12.74 -11.84 13.56
N ALA A 193 -11.89 -11.30 14.43
CA ALA A 193 -12.15 -9.99 15.03
C ALA A 193 -12.26 -8.91 13.93
N LYS A 194 -13.03 -7.86 14.21
CA LYS A 194 -13.28 -6.75 13.28
C LYS A 194 -13.12 -5.40 13.95
N ILE A 195 -12.40 -4.50 13.29
CA ILE A 195 -12.22 -3.10 13.68
C ILE A 195 -12.67 -2.27 12.47
N ASN A 196 -13.85 -1.64 12.57
CA ASN A 196 -14.46 -0.94 11.43
C ASN A 196 -14.68 0.55 11.76
N ALA A 197 -13.99 1.45 11.06
CA ALA A 197 -14.31 2.88 11.09
C ALA A 197 -14.94 3.28 9.75
N GLN A 198 -16.15 3.81 9.76
CA GLN A 198 -16.85 4.19 8.52
C GLN A 198 -17.34 5.61 8.60
N GLY A 199 -17.27 6.33 7.50
CA GLY A 199 -18.04 7.55 7.28
C GLY A 199 -19.08 7.36 6.21
N LYS A 200 -20.09 8.23 6.17
CA LYS A 200 -20.96 8.41 5.00
C LYS A 200 -20.78 9.85 4.55
N GLY A 201 -20.39 10.08 3.29
CA GLY A 201 -20.11 11.43 2.79
C GLY A 201 -18.62 11.72 2.71
N ALA A 202 -18.23 12.99 2.91
CA ALA A 202 -16.88 13.44 2.57
C ALA A 202 -15.78 13.09 3.59
N GLY A 203 -16.12 12.64 4.80
CA GLY A 203 -15.12 12.21 5.78
C GLY A 203 -15.09 10.69 5.88
N GLY A 204 -13.93 10.09 5.64
CA GLY A 204 -13.67 8.66 5.90
C GLY A 204 -13.40 8.42 7.37
N GLY A 205 -13.47 7.16 7.80
CA GLY A 205 -13.17 6.81 9.19
C GLY A 205 -11.70 7.00 9.54
N PHE A 206 -11.38 6.94 10.84
CA PHE A 206 -9.99 6.84 11.31
C PHE A 206 -9.86 5.78 12.39
N VAL A 207 -8.77 4.99 12.32
CA VAL A 207 -8.41 4.00 13.34
C VAL A 207 -6.98 4.24 13.78
N GLY A 208 -6.80 4.67 15.02
CA GLY A 208 -5.52 4.68 15.71
C GLY A 208 -5.41 3.46 16.62
N ILE A 209 -4.37 2.66 16.44
CA ILE A 209 -3.97 1.59 17.36
C ILE A 209 -2.58 1.96 17.86
N ALA A 210 -2.43 2.10 19.17
CA ALA A 210 -1.15 2.40 19.80
C ALA A 210 -0.81 1.37 20.87
N SER A 211 0.44 0.93 20.95
CA SER A 211 0.93 0.13 22.08
C SER A 211 2.36 0.51 22.46
N GLN A 212 2.69 0.65 23.76
CA GLN A 212 4.11 0.77 24.16
C GLN A 212 4.81 -0.60 24.28
N ALA A 213 4.10 -1.67 23.93
CA ALA A 213 4.65 -3.01 23.80
C ALA A 213 4.49 -3.48 22.35
N ALA A 214 4.52 -4.79 22.13
CA ALA A 214 4.34 -5.39 20.81
C ALA A 214 2.86 -5.46 20.39
N CYS A 215 2.62 -5.39 19.09
CA CYS A 215 1.34 -5.70 18.46
C CYS A 215 1.44 -7.06 17.76
N THR A 216 1.13 -8.12 18.48
CA THR A 216 1.39 -9.49 18.04
C THR A 216 0.13 -10.22 17.60
N GLY A 217 0.31 -11.16 16.67
CA GLY A 217 -0.74 -12.09 16.29
C GLY A 217 -1.97 -11.42 15.67
N LEU A 218 -1.79 -10.30 14.96
CA LEU A 218 -2.89 -9.59 14.33
C LEU A 218 -3.44 -10.44 13.18
N ALA A 219 -4.55 -11.14 13.42
CA ALA A 219 -5.26 -11.98 12.45
C ALA A 219 -6.61 -11.35 12.03
N THR A 220 -6.74 -10.05 12.27
CA THR A 220 -7.98 -9.28 12.29
C THR A 220 -8.21 -8.54 10.98
N ALA A 221 -9.48 -8.22 10.71
CA ALA A 221 -9.85 -7.28 9.67
C ALA A 221 -9.97 -5.87 10.27
N ILE A 222 -9.08 -4.97 9.88
CA ILE A 222 -9.17 -3.53 10.11
C ILE A 222 -9.65 -2.90 8.81
N GLN A 223 -10.85 -2.33 8.82
CA GLN A 223 -11.46 -1.74 7.65
C GLN A 223 -11.84 -0.29 7.93
N VAL A 224 -11.40 0.60 7.06
CA VAL A 224 -11.70 2.03 7.15
C VAL A 224 -12.26 2.49 5.82
N ASP A 225 -13.52 2.91 5.82
CA ASP A 225 -14.20 3.27 4.58
C ASP A 225 -14.81 4.67 4.68
N ALA A 226 -14.76 5.39 3.55
CA ALA A 226 -15.76 6.40 3.26
C ALA A 226 -17.04 5.74 2.75
N GLY A 227 -18.16 6.47 2.74
CA GLY A 227 -19.41 6.01 2.16
C GLY A 227 -19.68 6.77 0.87
N VAL A 228 -20.30 6.11 -0.12
CA VAL A 228 -20.62 6.73 -1.41
C VAL A 228 -21.65 7.85 -1.21
N LEU A 229 -21.32 9.04 -1.71
CA LEU A 229 -22.24 10.16 -1.80
C LEU A 229 -22.86 10.20 -3.20
N HIS A 230 -24.12 9.77 -3.33
CA HIS A 230 -24.81 9.76 -4.62
C HIS A 230 -25.43 11.15 -4.88
N ILE A 231 -24.78 11.98 -5.70
CA ILE A 231 -25.36 13.25 -6.18
C ILE A 231 -26.00 12.98 -7.55
N PRO A 232 -27.34 13.09 -7.72
CA PRO A 232 -28.04 12.63 -8.93
C PRO A 232 -27.69 13.32 -10.25
N LYS A 233 -26.81 14.34 -10.29
CA LYS A 233 -26.53 15.16 -11.48
C LYS A 233 -25.07 15.68 -11.62
N SER A 234 -24.13 15.28 -10.76
CA SER A 234 -22.73 15.72 -10.80
C SER A 234 -21.81 14.50 -10.64
N PRO A 235 -20.57 14.49 -11.18
CA PRO A 235 -19.58 13.48 -10.78
C PRO A 235 -19.56 13.42 -9.25
N ALA A 236 -19.69 12.21 -8.71
CA ALA A 236 -19.75 11.98 -7.28
C ALA A 236 -18.51 12.62 -6.63
N VAL A 237 -18.71 13.62 -5.78
CA VAL A 237 -17.62 14.21 -5.01
C VAL A 237 -17.24 13.20 -3.93
N GLY A 238 -15.98 12.79 -3.98
CA GLY A 238 -15.37 11.91 -3.01
C GLY A 238 -15.33 12.51 -1.62
N GLY A 239 -15.19 11.64 -0.62
CA GLY A 239 -14.66 12.04 0.67
C GLY A 239 -13.23 11.59 0.86
N ASP A 240 -12.54 12.09 1.88
CA ASP A 240 -11.35 11.42 2.39
C ASP A 240 -11.71 9.96 2.66
N GLY A 241 -10.94 9.00 2.16
CA GLY A 241 -11.18 7.55 2.33
C GLY A 241 -10.80 7.02 3.70
N GLY A 242 -10.24 7.89 4.55
CA GLY A 242 -9.88 7.59 5.93
C GLY A 242 -8.46 7.08 6.09
N GLY A 243 -8.10 6.75 7.33
CA GLY A 243 -6.75 6.32 7.67
C GLY A 243 -6.68 5.26 8.76
N VAL A 244 -5.65 4.42 8.67
CA VAL A 244 -5.23 3.51 9.75
C VAL A 244 -3.83 3.92 10.19
N ASN A 245 -3.65 4.12 11.49
CA ASN A 245 -2.34 4.25 12.11
C ASN A 245 -2.17 3.12 13.14
N LEU A 246 -1.21 2.23 12.90
CA LEU A 246 -0.81 1.17 13.81
C LEU A 246 0.62 1.45 14.28
N SER A 247 0.77 1.94 15.51
CA SER A 247 2.07 2.27 16.10
C SER A 247 2.31 1.46 17.37
N CYS A 248 3.37 0.67 17.40
CA CYS A 248 3.66 -0.24 18.50
C CYS A 248 5.14 -0.14 18.84
N SER A 249 5.53 0.09 20.09
CA SER A 249 6.97 0.21 20.45
C SER A 249 7.72 -1.12 20.39
N GLY A 250 7.03 -2.26 20.34
CA GLY A 250 7.61 -3.58 20.11
C GLY A 250 7.40 -4.09 18.69
N ASP A 251 7.47 -5.42 18.53
CA ASP A 251 7.23 -6.06 17.23
C ASP A 251 5.80 -5.85 16.73
N VAL A 252 5.62 -5.75 15.41
CA VAL A 252 4.31 -5.80 14.75
C VAL A 252 4.26 -7.07 13.89
N SER A 253 3.26 -7.92 14.13
CA SER A 253 3.05 -9.14 13.35
C SER A 253 1.63 -9.24 12.82
N LEU A 254 1.49 -9.17 11.49
CA LEU A 254 0.27 -9.40 10.75
C LEU A 254 0.27 -10.81 10.19
N THR A 255 -0.64 -11.63 10.69
CA THR A 255 -0.70 -13.07 10.39
C THR A 255 -1.54 -13.35 9.16
N LYS A 256 -1.49 -14.60 8.68
CA LYS A 256 -2.27 -15.07 7.53
C LYS A 256 -3.76 -14.67 7.62
N ASN A 257 -4.27 -14.10 6.53
CA ASN A 257 -5.63 -13.57 6.36
C ASN A 257 -5.93 -12.23 7.05
N ALA A 258 -4.98 -11.62 7.76
CA ALA A 258 -5.18 -10.26 8.25
C ALA A 258 -5.44 -9.29 7.08
N LYS A 259 -6.28 -8.29 7.30
CA LYS A 259 -6.62 -7.30 6.28
C LYS A 259 -6.63 -5.93 6.90
N ILE A 260 -5.80 -5.02 6.40
CA ILE A 260 -5.89 -3.59 6.68
C ILE A 260 -6.29 -2.93 5.36
N VAL A 261 -7.48 -2.35 5.30
CA VAL A 261 -7.99 -1.76 4.06
C VAL A 261 -8.54 -0.38 4.33
N THR A 262 -8.10 0.60 3.54
CA THR A 262 -8.59 1.98 3.59
C THR A 262 -9.10 2.43 2.22
N GLY A 263 -10.07 3.35 2.19
CA GLY A 263 -10.50 4.02 0.96
C GLY A 263 -11.23 3.14 -0.08
N THR A 264 -11.85 2.03 0.34
CA THR A 264 -12.51 1.05 -0.57
C THR A 264 -13.57 1.63 -1.50
N VAL A 265 -14.07 2.83 -1.20
CA VAL A 265 -15.01 3.53 -2.07
C VAL A 265 -14.26 4.15 -3.23
N LYS A 266 -14.63 3.74 -4.45
CA LYS A 266 -14.05 4.23 -5.72
C LYS A 266 -14.03 5.75 -5.89
N THR A 267 -14.80 6.49 -5.12
CA THR A 267 -14.83 7.96 -5.17
C THR A 267 -13.97 8.58 -4.08
N ALA A 268 -13.44 7.84 -3.11
CA ALA A 268 -12.69 8.41 -2.00
C ALA A 268 -11.46 9.17 -2.51
N HIS A 269 -11.18 10.36 -2.01
CA HIS A 269 -10.03 11.14 -2.43
C HIS A 269 -8.70 10.54 -1.95
N PHE A 270 -8.67 9.99 -0.73
CA PHE A 270 -7.43 9.63 -0.03
C PHE A 270 -7.56 8.33 0.78
N GLY A 271 -6.61 7.42 0.70
CA GLY A 271 -6.49 6.30 1.66
C GLY A 271 -5.09 6.28 2.24
N ALA A 272 -4.97 6.16 3.57
CA ALA A 272 -3.67 6.01 4.22
C ALA A 272 -3.59 4.84 5.20
N VAL A 273 -2.49 4.10 5.12
CA VAL A 273 -2.08 3.15 6.14
C VAL A 273 -0.69 3.51 6.62
N VAL A 274 -0.54 3.73 7.92
CA VAL A 274 0.75 3.90 8.59
C VAL A 274 0.95 2.73 9.54
N ILE A 275 2.07 2.03 9.41
CA ILE A 275 2.50 0.98 10.34
C ILE A 275 3.88 1.37 10.85
N ASP A 276 3.97 1.62 12.15
CA ASP A 276 5.22 1.94 12.85
C ASP A 276 5.49 0.86 13.90
N ALA A 277 6.53 0.06 13.66
CA ALA A 277 6.95 -1.03 14.53
C ALA A 277 8.25 -0.66 15.24
N GLY A 278 8.22 -0.36 16.52
CA GLY A 278 9.40 -0.11 17.33
C GLY A 278 10.39 -1.28 17.34
N GLY A 279 9.87 -2.51 17.21
CA GLY A 279 10.61 -3.75 17.02
C GLY A 279 10.71 -4.19 15.55
N SER A 280 10.58 -5.50 15.30
CA SER A 280 10.52 -6.11 13.97
C SER A 280 9.14 -5.97 13.35
N LEU A 281 9.07 -5.91 12.03
CA LEU A 281 7.81 -6.00 11.30
C LEU A 281 7.74 -7.31 10.52
N GLN A 282 6.69 -8.09 10.76
CA GLN A 282 6.41 -9.32 10.03
C GLN A 282 5.02 -9.29 9.43
N LEU A 283 4.96 -9.39 8.10
CA LEU A 283 3.74 -9.68 7.35
C LEU A 283 3.88 -11.11 6.82
N ASP A 284 3.07 -12.05 7.29
CA ASP A 284 3.14 -13.47 6.89
C ASP A 284 2.75 -13.72 5.42
N GLU A 285 2.44 -14.94 5.02
CA GLU A 285 1.78 -15.18 3.74
C GLU A 285 0.26 -14.97 3.83
N GLY A 286 -0.35 -14.26 2.87
CA GLY A 286 -1.82 -14.21 2.68
C GLY A 286 -2.58 -13.11 3.43
N MET A 287 -1.90 -12.16 4.06
CA MET A 287 -2.48 -10.87 4.48
C MET A 287 -2.45 -9.86 3.36
N LYS A 288 -3.25 -8.81 3.55
CA LYS A 288 -3.37 -7.68 2.65
C LYS A 288 -3.35 -6.38 3.44
N VAL A 289 -2.45 -5.47 3.08
CA VAL A 289 -2.51 -4.06 3.46
C VAL A 289 -2.84 -3.27 2.19
N GLN A 290 -3.91 -2.50 2.22
CA GLN A 290 -4.43 -1.80 1.06
C GLN A 290 -4.85 -0.37 1.40
N ALA A 291 -4.41 0.56 0.56
CA ALA A 291 -4.85 1.94 0.57
C ALA A 291 -5.37 2.31 -0.82
N ASP A 292 -6.67 2.57 -0.91
CA ASP A 292 -7.34 2.93 -2.16
C ASP A 292 -7.71 4.42 -2.17
N GLY A 293 -7.61 5.02 -3.35
CA GLY A 293 -7.95 6.41 -3.64
C GLY A 293 -8.48 6.49 -5.06
N GLY A 294 -9.47 7.33 -5.26
CA GLY A 294 -10.32 7.36 -6.44
C GLY A 294 -10.85 8.74 -6.79
N GLY A 295 -10.28 9.80 -6.21
CA GLY A 295 -10.62 11.17 -6.56
C GLY A 295 -10.37 11.43 -8.04
N VAL A 296 -11.44 11.52 -8.84
CA VAL A 296 -11.37 11.81 -10.28
C VAL A 296 -11.11 13.31 -10.47
N GLY A 297 -10.04 13.66 -11.17
CA GLY A 297 -9.67 15.05 -11.52
C GLY A 297 -8.32 15.51 -10.98
N PRO A 298 -7.92 16.78 -11.23
CA PRO A 298 -6.61 17.32 -10.86
C PRO A 298 -6.40 17.49 -9.34
N TYR A 299 -7.46 17.30 -8.55
CA TYR A 299 -7.45 17.43 -7.09
C TYR A 299 -7.40 16.08 -6.37
N GLY A 300 -7.14 14.98 -7.08
CA GLY A 300 -6.87 13.69 -6.43
C GLY A 300 -5.65 13.81 -5.53
N VAL A 301 -5.79 13.44 -4.25
CA VAL A 301 -4.66 13.34 -3.31
C VAL A 301 -4.20 11.87 -3.31
N GLY A 302 -2.89 11.63 -3.38
CA GLY A 302 -2.33 10.29 -3.53
C GLY A 302 -2.67 9.36 -2.36
N THR A 303 -2.75 8.06 -2.58
CA THR A 303 -2.82 7.07 -1.50
C THR A 303 -1.45 6.88 -0.84
N ALA A 304 -1.39 6.54 0.44
CA ALA A 304 -0.12 6.31 1.12
C ALA A 304 -0.13 5.02 1.95
N ILE A 305 0.88 4.17 1.74
CA ILE A 305 1.24 3.12 2.69
C ILE A 305 2.63 3.48 3.21
N ASP A 306 2.72 3.88 4.46
CA ASP A 306 3.99 4.13 5.14
C ASP A 306 4.25 3.02 6.14
N ILE A 307 5.37 2.33 5.96
CA ILE A 307 5.83 1.25 6.81
C ILE A 307 7.18 1.65 7.35
N SER A 308 7.25 1.76 8.67
CA SER A 308 8.50 1.98 9.39
C SER A 308 8.70 0.91 10.45
N SER A 309 9.95 0.48 10.61
CA SER A 309 10.38 -0.34 11.74
C SER A 309 11.57 0.36 12.41
N ALA A 310 11.56 0.48 13.73
CA ALA A 310 12.46 1.34 14.48
C ALA A 310 13.77 0.67 14.92
N THR A 311 13.86 -0.66 14.93
CA THR A 311 15.07 -1.34 15.44
C THR A 311 15.48 -2.56 14.64
N ASN A 312 14.56 -3.24 13.95
CA ASN A 312 14.81 -4.55 13.38
C ASN A 312 14.43 -4.65 11.90
N ALA A 313 14.56 -5.85 11.34
CA ALA A 313 14.25 -6.13 9.95
C ALA A 313 12.74 -6.17 9.70
N CYS A 314 12.36 -5.81 8.47
CA CYS A 314 11.04 -6.01 7.91
C CYS A 314 11.04 -7.28 7.07
N THR A 315 10.14 -8.21 7.39
CA THR A 315 9.88 -9.42 6.59
C THR A 315 8.46 -9.34 6.05
N LEU A 316 8.34 -9.15 4.73
CA LEU A 316 7.06 -8.98 4.05
C LEU A 316 6.82 -10.18 3.14
N ASN A 317 5.89 -11.06 3.49
CA ASN A 317 5.46 -12.23 2.72
C ASN A 317 4.04 -12.07 2.15
N GLY A 318 3.41 -10.91 2.40
CA GLY A 318 2.01 -10.60 2.08
C GLY A 318 1.81 -9.70 0.87
N LYS A 319 0.61 -9.11 0.77
CA LYS A 319 0.29 -8.12 -0.26
C LYS A 319 0.23 -6.70 0.33
N LEU A 320 1.02 -5.79 -0.22
CA LEU A 320 0.87 -4.34 -0.08
C LEU A 320 0.25 -3.81 -1.39
N GLN A 321 -0.82 -3.03 -1.30
CA GLN A 321 -1.53 -2.52 -2.48
C GLN A 321 -1.95 -1.06 -2.30
N SER A 322 -1.41 -0.17 -3.13
CA SER A 322 -1.78 1.25 -3.15
C SER A 322 -2.40 1.58 -4.51
N ASP A 323 -3.72 1.72 -4.58
CA ASP A 323 -4.43 1.97 -5.84
C ASP A 323 -4.98 3.41 -5.86
N SER A 324 -4.54 4.21 -6.83
CA SER A 324 -5.10 5.54 -7.12
C SER A 324 -5.88 5.54 -8.45
N GLN A 325 -6.89 6.41 -8.58
CA GLN A 325 -7.59 6.68 -9.85
C GLN A 325 -7.54 8.16 -10.25
N GLY A 326 -6.73 8.96 -9.55
CA GLY A 326 -6.59 10.40 -9.77
C GLY A 326 -5.24 10.77 -10.36
N ALA A 327 -5.05 12.06 -10.65
CA ALA A 327 -3.78 12.58 -11.18
C ALA A 327 -2.59 12.33 -10.23
N ALA A 328 -2.81 12.38 -8.92
CA ALA A 328 -1.78 12.03 -7.94
C ALA A 328 -1.60 10.51 -7.86
N GLY A 329 -0.36 10.07 -8.10
CA GLY A 329 0.10 8.73 -7.75
C GLY A 329 0.01 8.46 -6.26
N GLY A 330 -0.16 7.19 -5.89
CA GLY A 330 0.05 6.77 -4.52
C GLY A 330 1.54 6.72 -4.15
N ALA A 331 1.83 6.43 -2.90
CA ALA A 331 3.16 6.15 -2.40
C ALA A 331 3.12 4.90 -1.53
N VAL A 332 4.14 4.07 -1.67
CA VAL A 332 4.48 3.03 -0.70
C VAL A 332 5.88 3.34 -0.21
N GLN A 333 6.02 3.61 1.09
CA GLN A 333 7.30 3.86 1.71
C GLN A 333 7.59 2.75 2.71
N ILE A 334 8.82 2.22 2.66
CA ILE A 334 9.28 1.15 3.54
C ILE A 334 10.64 1.55 4.11
N THR A 335 10.67 1.89 5.39
CA THR A 335 11.89 2.30 6.11
C THR A 335 12.20 1.29 7.21
N CYS A 336 13.21 0.45 7.01
CA CYS A 336 13.48 -0.68 7.89
C CYS A 336 14.99 -0.85 8.11
N ALA A 337 15.40 -1.47 9.22
CA ALA A 337 16.83 -1.73 9.42
C ALA A 337 17.38 -2.70 8.36
N GLY A 338 16.56 -3.66 7.93
CA GLY A 338 16.79 -4.52 6.76
C GLY A 338 15.45 -4.92 6.13
N LEU A 339 15.46 -5.32 4.86
CA LEU A 339 14.23 -5.71 4.16
C LEU A 339 14.35 -7.11 3.57
N THR A 340 13.32 -7.94 3.81
CA THR A 340 13.11 -9.21 3.11
C THR A 340 11.70 -9.26 2.52
N LEU A 341 11.61 -9.29 1.19
CA LEU A 341 10.38 -9.59 0.47
C LEU A 341 10.36 -11.07 0.12
N GLY A 342 9.47 -11.86 0.71
CA GLY A 342 9.43 -13.29 0.45
C GLY A 342 8.86 -13.67 -0.92
N PRO A 343 8.96 -14.94 -1.35
CA PRO A 343 8.62 -15.40 -2.70
C PRO A 343 7.17 -15.15 -3.12
N LYS A 344 6.27 -15.08 -2.15
CA LYS A 344 4.83 -14.87 -2.36
C LYS A 344 4.38 -13.44 -2.08
N SER A 345 5.33 -12.57 -1.71
CA SER A 345 5.02 -11.18 -1.45
C SER A 345 4.72 -10.44 -2.74
N THR A 346 3.81 -9.47 -2.64
CA THR A 346 3.42 -8.58 -3.73
C THR A 346 3.36 -7.16 -3.21
N VAL A 347 4.07 -6.25 -3.85
CA VAL A 347 3.95 -4.80 -3.62
C VAL A 347 3.42 -4.20 -4.90
N GLU A 348 2.17 -3.77 -4.87
CA GLU A 348 1.48 -3.20 -6.03
C GLU A 348 1.14 -1.75 -5.74
N ALA A 349 1.45 -0.90 -6.69
CA ALA A 349 1.11 0.50 -6.60
C ALA A 349 0.59 0.94 -7.98
N ASN A 350 -0.73 0.91 -8.13
CA ASN A 350 -1.40 1.09 -9.42
C ASN A 350 -2.04 2.48 -9.48
N ASN A 351 -1.93 3.17 -10.62
CA ASN A 351 -2.70 4.37 -10.90
C ASN A 351 -3.48 4.25 -12.22
N LYS A 352 -4.75 4.65 -12.19
CA LYS A 352 -5.59 4.90 -13.37
C LYS A 352 -5.68 6.41 -13.68
N GLY A 353 -4.53 7.06 -13.71
CA GLY A 353 -4.36 8.49 -13.85
C GLY A 353 -2.92 8.83 -14.27
N ASP A 354 -2.58 10.12 -14.22
CA ASP A 354 -1.40 10.69 -14.87
C ASP A 354 -0.07 10.12 -14.40
N THR A 355 0.11 9.78 -13.13
CA THR A 355 1.41 9.29 -12.62
C THR A 355 1.24 8.09 -11.70
N ALA A 356 1.91 6.97 -12.00
CA ALA A 356 1.94 5.82 -11.13
C ALA A 356 2.60 6.12 -9.80
N SER A 357 2.31 5.25 -8.85
CA SER A 357 2.74 5.39 -7.49
C SER A 357 4.23 5.12 -7.30
N ASN A 358 4.86 5.78 -6.32
CA ASN A 358 6.27 5.60 -6.01
C ASN A 358 6.47 4.51 -4.93
N LEU A 359 7.57 3.76 -5.01
CA LEU A 359 8.04 2.87 -3.94
C LEU A 359 9.44 3.29 -3.50
N PHE A 360 9.58 3.65 -2.23
CA PHE A 360 10.87 3.98 -1.62
C PHE A 360 11.23 2.96 -0.53
N VAL A 361 12.44 2.40 -0.62
CA VAL A 361 13.01 1.49 0.36
C VAL A 361 14.35 2.04 0.83
N ASP A 362 14.50 2.25 2.14
CA ASP A 362 15.76 2.67 2.76
C ASP A 362 16.15 1.74 3.91
N THR A 363 17.31 1.08 3.75
CA THR A 363 18.00 0.27 4.78
C THR A 363 19.42 0.77 5.04
N THR A 364 19.74 2.00 4.62
CA THR A 364 21.09 2.60 4.80
C THR A 364 21.38 2.93 6.26
N GLY A 365 20.34 3.12 7.06
CA GLY A 365 20.48 3.59 8.44
C GLY A 365 20.79 5.08 8.57
N ALA A 366 20.97 5.83 7.46
CA ALA A 366 21.38 7.24 7.48
C ALA A 366 20.33 8.14 8.17
N THR A 367 19.06 7.88 7.92
CA THR A 367 17.93 8.60 8.51
C THR A 367 17.62 8.17 9.95
N THR A 368 18.08 6.98 10.35
CA THR A 368 17.69 6.34 11.61
C THR A 368 18.83 6.16 12.61
N GLY A 369 20.08 6.47 12.23
CA GLY A 369 21.28 6.26 13.04
C GLY A 369 21.66 4.78 13.23
N ARG A 370 21.20 3.90 12.33
CA ARG A 370 21.31 2.43 12.48
C ARG A 370 22.44 1.82 11.66
N PRO A 371 22.88 0.60 12.00
CA PRO A 371 23.74 -0.17 11.13
C PRO A 371 23.09 -0.35 9.75
N PRO A 372 23.83 -0.14 8.65
CA PRO A 372 23.35 -0.43 7.31
C PRO A 372 23.03 -1.93 7.17
N ALA A 373 21.96 -2.29 6.47
CA ALA A 373 21.68 -3.71 6.18
C ALA A 373 21.18 -3.98 4.75
N SER A 374 20.93 -5.25 4.46
CA SER A 374 20.64 -5.73 3.11
C SER A 374 19.16 -5.64 2.73
N CYS A 375 18.94 -5.66 1.42
CA CYS A 375 17.63 -5.84 0.78
C CYS A 375 17.59 -7.21 0.09
N ASN A 376 16.73 -8.11 0.54
CA ASN A 376 16.51 -9.42 -0.08
C ASN A 376 15.13 -9.46 -0.74
N LEU A 377 15.10 -9.60 -2.06
CA LEU A 377 13.89 -9.52 -2.87
C LEU A 377 13.61 -10.86 -3.56
N SER A 378 12.58 -11.57 -3.11
CA SER A 378 12.09 -12.81 -3.73
C SER A 378 10.68 -12.70 -4.31
N GLY A 379 9.95 -11.64 -3.97
CA GLY A 379 8.57 -11.42 -4.41
C GLY A 379 8.43 -10.59 -5.68
N LYS A 380 7.23 -10.02 -5.85
CA LYS A 380 6.88 -9.19 -7.00
C LYS A 380 6.62 -7.74 -6.59
N ILE A 381 7.13 -6.81 -7.37
CA ILE A 381 6.88 -5.37 -7.26
C ILE A 381 6.30 -4.91 -8.59
N ALA A 382 5.16 -4.23 -8.55
CA ALA A 382 4.49 -3.70 -9.74
C ALA A 382 4.04 -2.26 -9.49
N LEU A 383 4.66 -1.30 -10.20
CA LEU A 383 4.27 0.11 -10.19
C LEU A 383 3.68 0.43 -11.56
N LYS A 384 2.35 0.51 -11.66
CA LYS A 384 1.64 0.52 -12.94
C LYS A 384 0.79 1.75 -13.13
N ALA A 385 1.00 2.47 -14.24
CA ALA A 385 0.12 3.53 -14.69
C ALA A 385 -0.73 3.08 -15.88
N SER A 386 -1.92 3.65 -15.99
CA SER A 386 -2.73 3.55 -17.19
C SER A 386 -3.29 4.91 -17.58
N ALA A 387 -3.22 5.22 -18.87
CA ALA A 387 -3.78 6.45 -19.43
C ALA A 387 -5.28 6.57 -19.08
N GLN A 388 -5.68 7.78 -18.68
CA GLN A 388 -7.07 8.06 -18.33
C GLN A 388 -7.75 8.87 -19.45
N PRO A 389 -8.96 8.48 -19.90
CA PRO A 389 -9.73 9.31 -20.81
C PRO A 389 -10.22 10.56 -20.08
N LEU A 390 -9.88 11.75 -20.60
CA LEU A 390 -10.26 13.06 -20.06
C LEU A 390 -11.65 13.54 -20.53
N GLY A 391 -12.34 12.75 -21.35
CA GLY A 391 -13.54 13.17 -22.07
C GLY A 391 -13.19 13.91 -23.37
N PHE A 392 -14.19 14.11 -24.25
CA PHE A 392 -14.03 14.77 -25.56
C PHE A 392 -13.00 14.14 -26.53
N GLY A 393 -12.63 12.88 -26.30
CA GLY A 393 -11.68 12.15 -27.16
C GLY A 393 -10.20 12.37 -26.81
N ALA A 394 -9.88 13.13 -25.76
CA ALA A 394 -8.51 13.27 -25.25
C ALA A 394 -8.21 12.25 -24.13
N SER A 395 -6.98 11.76 -24.08
CA SER A 395 -6.45 11.00 -22.94
C SER A 395 -5.23 11.68 -22.34
N ALA A 396 -5.14 11.73 -21.01
CA ALA A 396 -3.89 12.07 -20.35
C ALA A 396 -2.93 10.86 -20.46
N PRO A 397 -1.70 11.05 -20.95
CA PRO A 397 -0.70 9.98 -20.95
C PRO A 397 -0.40 9.59 -19.50
N GLY A 398 -0.27 8.29 -19.24
CA GLY A 398 0.20 7.81 -17.95
C GLY A 398 1.73 7.84 -17.91
N THR A 399 2.30 8.28 -16.79
CA THR A 399 3.72 8.16 -16.47
C THR A 399 3.90 7.04 -15.45
N GLY A 400 4.82 6.11 -15.66
CA GLY A 400 5.13 5.05 -14.70
C GLY A 400 5.70 5.61 -13.39
N GLY A 401 5.66 4.82 -12.31
CA GLY A 401 6.10 5.27 -10.99
C GLY A 401 7.62 5.24 -10.83
N ALA A 402 8.13 5.80 -9.74
CA ALA A 402 9.54 5.67 -9.38
C ALA A 402 9.73 4.57 -8.31
N LEU A 403 10.62 3.62 -8.58
CA LEU A 403 11.13 2.68 -7.61
C LEU A 403 12.52 3.11 -7.17
N GLN A 404 12.74 3.24 -5.87
CA GLN A 404 14.05 3.53 -5.30
C GLN A 404 14.40 2.54 -4.19
N PHE A 405 15.54 1.87 -4.35
CA PHE A 405 16.17 1.05 -3.32
C PHE A 405 17.47 1.71 -2.87
N ALA A 406 17.56 2.05 -1.59
CA ALA A 406 18.78 2.46 -0.92
C ALA A 406 19.17 1.40 0.11
N CYS A 407 20.00 0.44 -0.30
CA CYS A 407 20.39 -0.70 0.50
C CYS A 407 21.72 -0.45 1.22
N GLY A 408 21.70 -0.55 2.54
CA GLY A 408 22.86 -0.26 3.37
C GLY A 408 24.05 -1.20 3.19
N THR A 409 23.83 -2.44 2.77
CA THR A 409 24.91 -3.38 2.44
C THR A 409 24.69 -3.99 1.06
N THR A 410 23.99 -5.12 0.94
CA THR A 410 23.80 -5.81 -0.34
C THR A 410 22.35 -5.69 -0.82
N LEU A 411 22.14 -5.77 -2.13
CA LEU A 411 20.84 -6.07 -2.70
C LEU A 411 20.90 -7.43 -3.40
N THR A 412 20.00 -8.34 -3.02
CA THR A 412 19.86 -9.64 -3.65
C THR A 412 18.45 -9.80 -4.16
N MET A 413 18.28 -9.92 -5.48
CA MET A 413 17.02 -10.25 -6.12
C MET A 413 17.07 -11.70 -6.59
N SER A 414 16.30 -12.59 -5.96
CA SER A 414 16.37 -14.03 -6.24
C SER A 414 15.72 -14.41 -7.57
N THR A 415 16.03 -15.60 -8.06
CA THR A 415 15.30 -16.21 -9.18
C THR A 415 13.80 -16.26 -8.88
N GLY A 416 12.97 -15.82 -9.82
CA GLY A 416 11.51 -15.74 -9.68
C GLY A 416 10.99 -14.41 -9.12
N ALA A 417 11.86 -13.57 -8.55
CA ALA A 417 11.49 -12.20 -8.20
C ALA A 417 11.22 -11.37 -9.46
N ALA A 418 10.33 -10.38 -9.37
CA ALA A 418 10.01 -9.52 -10.50
C ALA A 418 9.76 -8.07 -10.07
N ILE A 419 10.32 -7.12 -10.80
CA ILE A 419 10.05 -5.69 -10.71
C ILE A 419 9.48 -5.25 -12.06
N ASP A 420 8.30 -4.67 -12.05
CA ASP A 420 7.59 -4.18 -13.24
C ASP A 420 7.12 -2.73 -13.01
N VAL A 421 7.85 -1.78 -13.60
CA VAL A 421 7.52 -0.35 -13.56
C VAL A 421 7.01 0.05 -14.95
N SER A 422 5.72 -0.08 -15.17
CA SER A 422 5.13 0.08 -16.51
C SER A 422 4.02 1.10 -16.59
N ALA A 423 3.89 1.72 -17.76
CA ALA A 423 2.74 2.52 -18.12
C ALA A 423 2.11 1.98 -19.40
N SER A 424 0.79 2.03 -19.46
CA SER A 424 0.02 1.48 -20.57
C SER A 424 -1.12 2.39 -20.98
N GLY A 425 -1.57 2.24 -22.22
CA GLY A 425 -2.63 3.08 -22.78
C GLY A 425 -2.08 4.22 -23.65
N GLY A 426 -3.01 4.86 -24.34
CA GLY A 426 -2.77 5.90 -25.32
C GLY A 426 -3.98 5.98 -26.26
N ASP A 427 -4.26 7.17 -26.78
CA ASP A 427 -5.32 7.35 -27.75
C ASP A 427 -4.83 7.04 -29.18
N ALA A 428 -5.79 6.93 -30.11
CA ALA A 428 -5.50 6.79 -31.53
C ALA A 428 -4.81 8.04 -32.13
N SER A 429 -4.68 9.13 -31.36
CA SER A 429 -4.07 10.39 -31.79
C SER A 429 -2.57 10.48 -31.48
N GLY A 430 -2.00 9.46 -30.80
CA GLY A 430 -0.56 9.30 -30.63
C GLY A 430 -0.01 9.69 -29.25
N GLY A 431 -0.88 9.92 -28.25
CA GLY A 431 -0.42 10.13 -26.86
C GLY A 431 0.07 8.84 -26.22
N GLY A 432 1.36 8.53 -26.32
CA GLY A 432 1.98 7.38 -25.63
C GLY A 432 2.10 7.61 -24.13
N SER A 433 2.11 6.53 -23.35
CA SER A 433 2.33 6.55 -21.89
C SER A 433 3.81 6.27 -21.59
N ASP A 434 4.45 7.13 -20.80
CA ASP A 434 5.87 7.01 -20.46
C ASP A 434 6.06 6.01 -19.33
N ALA A 435 7.06 5.14 -19.44
CA ALA A 435 7.40 4.26 -18.34
C ALA A 435 7.96 5.04 -17.14
N GLY A 436 8.15 4.34 -16.02
CA GLY A 436 8.75 4.92 -14.83
C GLY A 436 10.25 4.62 -14.71
N SER A 437 10.79 4.83 -13.51
CA SER A 437 12.20 4.64 -13.21
C SER A 437 12.44 3.57 -12.14
N VAL A 438 13.58 2.89 -12.23
CA VAL A 438 14.11 2.01 -11.19
C VAL A 438 15.52 2.50 -10.83
N ASP A 439 15.71 3.00 -9.61
CA ASP A 439 17.01 3.38 -9.06
C ASP A 439 17.38 2.42 -7.92
N VAL A 440 18.45 1.67 -8.10
CA VAL A 440 18.98 0.74 -7.11
C VAL A 440 20.36 1.20 -6.70
N LYS A 441 20.54 1.49 -5.42
CA LYS A 441 21.82 1.84 -4.81
C LYS A 441 22.10 0.92 -3.66
N ALA A 442 23.22 0.21 -3.69
CA ALA A 442 23.70 -0.60 -2.58
C ALA A 442 25.13 -0.21 -2.22
N ALA A 443 25.45 -0.12 -0.93
CA ALA A 443 26.84 0.15 -0.51
C ALA A 443 27.79 -1.04 -0.74
N GLY A 444 27.24 -2.20 -1.07
CA GLY A 444 27.92 -3.46 -1.34
C GLY A 444 27.50 -4.04 -2.69
N ALA A 445 27.58 -5.37 -2.84
CA ALA A 445 27.27 -6.04 -4.09
C ALA A 445 25.75 -6.07 -4.38
N VAL A 446 25.42 -6.03 -5.68
CA VAL A 446 24.07 -6.14 -6.24
C VAL A 446 23.96 -7.41 -7.09
N PHE A 447 23.04 -8.29 -6.72
CA PHE A 447 22.76 -9.53 -7.44
C PHE A 447 21.35 -9.51 -8.03
N ILE A 448 21.23 -9.56 -9.35
CA ILE A 448 19.98 -9.53 -10.11
C ILE A 448 19.73 -10.92 -10.71
N GLY A 449 19.12 -11.79 -9.93
CA GLY A 449 18.65 -13.12 -10.35
C GLY A 449 17.18 -13.16 -10.81
N GLY A 450 16.41 -12.09 -10.58
CA GLY A 450 15.00 -11.93 -10.99
C GLY A 450 14.81 -10.95 -12.16
N LYS A 451 13.56 -10.77 -12.61
CA LYS A 451 13.18 -9.91 -13.76
C LYS A 451 13.03 -8.46 -13.36
N LEU A 452 13.60 -7.54 -14.15
CA LEU A 452 13.43 -6.10 -13.98
C LEU A 452 12.99 -5.49 -15.30
N THR A 453 11.79 -4.89 -15.33
CA THR A 453 11.26 -4.23 -16.52
C THR A 453 10.76 -2.83 -16.24
N ALA A 454 11.10 -1.90 -17.15
CA ALA A 454 10.54 -0.55 -17.15
C ALA A 454 10.00 -0.20 -18.55
N LYS A 455 8.68 -0.33 -18.76
CA LYS A 455 8.07 -0.30 -20.11
C LYS A 455 6.95 0.71 -20.25
N GLY A 456 6.97 1.46 -21.34
CA GLY A 456 5.96 2.45 -21.72
C GLY A 456 5.48 2.21 -23.15
N THR A 457 4.34 2.79 -23.51
CA THR A 457 3.89 2.87 -24.91
C THR A 457 4.44 4.12 -25.61
N GLY A 458 4.80 5.15 -24.84
CA GLY A 458 5.51 6.37 -25.25
C GLY A 458 7.01 6.24 -25.00
N THR A 459 7.55 6.87 -23.97
CA THR A 459 8.97 6.75 -23.62
C THR A 459 9.23 5.47 -22.81
N GLY A 460 10.35 4.79 -23.08
CA GLY A 460 10.81 3.68 -22.27
C GLY A 460 11.35 4.14 -20.92
N GLY A 461 11.48 3.23 -19.97
CA GLY A 461 11.88 3.57 -18.61
C GLY A 461 13.38 3.71 -18.43
N THR A 462 13.77 4.21 -17.25
CA THR A 462 15.15 4.29 -16.83
C THR A 462 15.43 3.25 -15.75
N VAL A 463 16.54 2.52 -15.86
CA VAL A 463 16.99 1.57 -14.86
C VAL A 463 18.43 1.91 -14.51
N THR A 464 18.66 2.37 -13.28
CA THR A 464 19.98 2.66 -12.75
C THR A 464 20.30 1.68 -11.62
N ILE A 465 21.45 1.02 -11.70
CA ILE A 465 21.95 0.11 -10.68
C ILE A 465 23.37 0.53 -10.31
N VAL A 466 23.57 0.84 -9.04
CA VAL A 466 24.85 1.23 -8.45
C VAL A 466 25.20 0.32 -7.27
N GLY A 467 26.42 -0.20 -7.26
CA GLY A 467 26.96 -0.96 -6.12
C GLY A 467 28.44 -1.27 -6.24
N LEU A 468 29.03 -1.96 -5.25
CA LEU A 468 30.44 -2.36 -5.27
C LEU A 468 30.76 -3.47 -6.27
N GLY A 469 29.74 -4.11 -6.81
CA GLY A 469 29.87 -5.15 -7.82
C GLY A 469 28.47 -5.53 -8.26
N ILE A 470 28.30 -5.84 -9.54
CA ILE A 470 26.98 -6.08 -10.14
C ILE A 470 27.00 -7.42 -10.86
N THR A 471 26.08 -8.32 -10.51
CA THR A 471 25.92 -9.59 -11.20
C THR A 471 24.49 -9.73 -11.72
N VAL A 472 24.33 -9.93 -13.02
CA VAL A 472 23.02 -10.12 -13.67
C VAL A 472 22.95 -11.56 -14.21
N THR A 473 22.16 -12.42 -13.55
CA THR A 473 22.09 -13.87 -13.85
C THR A 473 20.70 -14.36 -14.26
N ASN A 474 19.71 -13.47 -14.35
CA ASN A 474 18.31 -13.80 -14.55
C ASN A 474 17.91 -14.24 -15.97
N ASP A 475 17.09 -15.28 -16.10
CA ASP A 475 16.51 -15.76 -17.37
C ASP A 475 15.73 -14.72 -18.20
N SER A 476 15.20 -13.65 -17.58
CA SER A 476 14.46 -12.58 -18.28
C SER A 476 15.18 -11.22 -18.34
N GLY A 477 16.38 -11.10 -17.75
CA GLY A 477 17.20 -9.89 -17.85
C GLY A 477 16.66 -8.62 -17.19
N ILE A 478 17.33 -7.51 -17.54
CA ILE A 478 16.90 -6.11 -17.34
C ILE A 478 16.39 -5.62 -18.70
N ASP A 479 15.17 -5.07 -18.78
CA ASP A 479 14.57 -4.69 -20.05
C ASP A 479 13.75 -3.39 -19.96
N THR A 480 14.20 -2.36 -20.67
CA THR A 480 13.46 -1.11 -20.87
C THR A 480 12.94 -1.03 -22.29
N ALA A 481 11.69 -0.58 -22.45
CA ALA A 481 11.08 -0.50 -23.77
C ALA A 481 10.04 0.61 -23.90
N GLY A 482 10.04 1.29 -25.05
CA GLY A 482 9.02 2.27 -25.43
C GLY A 482 9.11 2.63 -26.91
N ALA A 483 8.25 3.52 -27.39
CA ALA A 483 8.40 4.14 -28.71
C ALA A 483 9.71 4.92 -28.82
N SER A 484 10.11 5.69 -27.80
CA SER A 484 11.32 6.53 -27.80
C SER A 484 12.57 5.90 -27.17
N GLY A 485 12.59 4.57 -26.98
CA GLY A 485 13.69 3.90 -26.27
C GLY A 485 13.66 4.15 -24.75
N GLY A 486 14.49 3.43 -24.00
CA GLY A 486 14.69 3.65 -22.56
C GLY A 486 16.17 3.55 -22.22
N ASP A 487 16.53 3.67 -20.95
CA ASP A 487 17.93 3.70 -20.51
C ASP A 487 18.23 2.64 -19.46
N VAL A 488 19.38 2.00 -19.57
CA VAL A 488 19.94 1.13 -18.53
C VAL A 488 21.35 1.58 -18.19
N LEU A 489 21.60 1.88 -16.92
CA LEU A 489 22.92 2.20 -16.38
C LEU A 489 23.30 1.19 -15.30
N LEU A 490 24.38 0.45 -15.54
CA LEU A 490 25.03 -0.41 -14.55
C LEU A 490 26.36 0.23 -14.17
N ASN A 491 26.47 0.74 -12.94
CA ASN A 491 27.66 1.46 -12.51
C ASN A 491 28.21 0.85 -11.22
N SER A 492 29.37 0.20 -11.33
CA SER A 492 30.07 -0.31 -10.17
C SER A 492 30.89 0.82 -9.55
N GLN A 493 30.49 1.29 -8.37
CA GLN A 493 31.11 2.42 -7.68
C GLN A 493 31.31 2.15 -6.20
N GLN A 494 32.41 2.67 -5.68
CA GLN A 494 32.67 2.82 -4.25
C GLN A 494 31.82 3.96 -3.67
N PRO A 495 31.57 3.98 -2.35
CA PRO A 495 30.85 5.07 -1.69
C PRO A 495 31.47 6.47 -1.88
N ASN A 496 32.77 6.55 -2.18
CA ASN A 496 33.48 7.80 -2.45
C ASN A 496 33.40 8.25 -3.93
N GLY A 497 32.63 7.54 -4.77
CA GLY A 497 32.46 7.82 -6.19
C GLY A 497 33.58 7.29 -7.10
N SER A 498 34.60 6.62 -6.57
CA SER A 498 35.59 5.93 -7.41
C SER A 498 35.01 4.63 -7.99
N VAL A 499 35.64 4.11 -9.04
CA VAL A 499 35.26 2.82 -9.66
C VAL A 499 35.23 1.72 -8.60
N GLY A 500 34.14 0.97 -8.59
CA GLY A 500 33.86 -0.16 -7.70
C GLY A 500 34.56 -1.44 -8.15
N GLY A 501 33.95 -2.58 -7.84
CA GLY A 501 34.39 -3.91 -8.27
C GLY A 501 33.83 -4.33 -9.63
N ASP A 502 33.74 -5.64 -9.85
CA ASP A 502 33.44 -6.21 -11.16
C ASP A 502 31.94 -6.21 -11.52
N ILE A 503 31.67 -6.16 -12.82
CA ILE A 503 30.35 -6.36 -13.41
C ILE A 503 30.34 -7.66 -14.22
N VAL A 504 29.38 -8.53 -13.94
CA VAL A 504 29.16 -9.79 -14.68
C VAL A 504 27.74 -9.81 -15.23
N ILE A 505 27.63 -9.95 -16.55
CA ILE A 505 26.39 -10.04 -17.31
C ILE A 505 26.31 -11.44 -17.90
N SER A 506 25.48 -12.28 -17.30
CA SER A 506 25.25 -13.66 -17.74
C SER A 506 23.99 -13.84 -18.56
N LYS A 507 23.20 -12.78 -18.71
CA LYS A 507 21.89 -12.74 -19.37
C LYS A 507 21.65 -11.38 -20.02
N THR A 508 20.44 -11.15 -20.54
CA THR A 508 20.13 -9.95 -21.32
C THR A 508 20.03 -8.69 -20.46
N VAL A 509 20.67 -7.62 -20.91
CA VAL A 509 20.42 -6.23 -20.52
C VAL A 509 19.99 -5.50 -21.79
N SER A 510 18.76 -4.99 -21.82
CA SER A 510 18.21 -4.38 -23.03
C SER A 510 17.49 -3.05 -22.82
N ALA A 511 17.64 -2.19 -23.83
CA ALA A 511 16.99 -0.89 -23.95
C ALA A 511 16.45 -0.68 -25.37
N LYS A 512 15.12 -0.74 -25.56
CA LYS A 512 14.52 -0.86 -26.90
C LYS A 512 13.52 0.23 -27.25
N GLY A 513 13.70 0.82 -28.43
CA GLY A 513 12.76 1.69 -29.12
C GLY A 513 11.96 0.92 -30.18
N SER A 514 10.62 1.06 -30.21
CA SER A 514 9.74 0.34 -31.16
C SER A 514 9.31 1.16 -32.38
N GLY A 515 9.58 2.47 -32.42
CA GLY A 515 9.42 3.29 -33.64
C GLY A 515 8.01 3.75 -34.00
N GLY A 516 7.09 3.89 -33.04
CA GLY A 516 5.72 4.36 -33.28
C GLY A 516 5.49 5.81 -32.83
N GLY A 517 5.72 6.79 -33.71
CA GLY A 517 5.35 8.19 -33.46
C GLY A 517 5.78 9.15 -34.56
N ALA A 518 5.00 10.20 -34.82
CA ALA A 518 5.24 11.21 -35.87
C ALA A 518 6.47 12.11 -35.61
N PHE A 519 7.16 11.93 -34.49
CA PHE A 519 8.36 12.64 -34.08
C PHE A 519 9.47 11.62 -33.85
N GLY A 520 10.65 11.84 -34.44
CA GLY A 520 11.74 10.86 -34.51
C GLY A 520 12.00 10.11 -33.20
N SER A 521 11.91 8.79 -33.26
CA SER A 521 12.13 7.88 -32.11
C SER A 521 13.62 7.72 -31.83
N PHE A 522 14.08 8.16 -30.67
CA PHE A 522 15.43 7.89 -30.17
C PHE A 522 15.58 6.40 -29.85
N GLY A 523 16.78 5.83 -30.03
CA GLY A 523 17.06 4.48 -29.58
C GLY A 523 17.39 4.41 -28.10
N GLY A 524 17.29 3.21 -27.54
CA GLY A 524 17.63 2.99 -26.14
C GLY A 524 19.13 3.08 -25.88
N VAL A 525 19.52 3.33 -24.64
CA VAL A 525 20.92 3.39 -24.20
C VAL A 525 21.19 2.32 -23.15
N VAL A 526 22.31 1.59 -23.30
CA VAL A 526 22.87 0.75 -22.24
C VAL A 526 24.28 1.22 -21.91
N ALA A 527 24.49 1.66 -20.68
CA ALA A 527 25.79 2.07 -20.15
C ALA A 527 26.24 1.10 -19.05
N VAL A 528 27.48 0.62 -19.14
CA VAL A 528 28.10 -0.31 -18.18
C VAL A 528 29.48 0.20 -17.81
N GLU A 529 29.71 0.48 -16.53
CA GLU A 529 31.01 0.97 -16.02
C GLU A 529 31.42 0.17 -14.79
N GLY A 530 32.61 -0.42 -14.80
CA GLY A 530 33.13 -1.13 -13.62
C GLY A 530 34.61 -1.46 -13.71
N CYS A 531 35.15 -2.12 -12.67
CA CYS A 531 36.56 -2.47 -12.66
C CYS A 531 36.90 -3.47 -13.77
N SER A 532 36.32 -4.67 -13.69
CA SER A 532 36.28 -5.60 -14.82
C SER A 532 34.84 -5.73 -15.28
N VAL A 533 34.64 -5.84 -16.59
CA VAL A 533 33.32 -6.12 -17.19
C VAL A 533 33.39 -7.44 -17.93
N THR A 534 32.53 -8.38 -17.55
CA THR A 534 32.41 -9.69 -18.20
C THR A 534 31.00 -9.88 -18.74
N ILE A 535 30.88 -10.12 -20.05
CA ILE A 535 29.66 -10.56 -20.72
C ILE A 535 29.90 -12.00 -21.13
N ASP A 536 29.33 -12.96 -20.40
CA ASP A 536 29.58 -14.39 -20.66
C ASP A 536 28.83 -14.90 -21.89
N ASP A 537 29.02 -16.18 -22.24
CA ASP A 537 28.43 -16.83 -23.43
C ASP A 537 26.89 -16.77 -23.51
N LYS A 538 26.22 -16.54 -22.37
CA LYS A 538 24.77 -16.39 -22.27
C LYS A 538 24.34 -14.93 -22.09
N GLY A 539 25.29 -14.05 -21.80
CA GLY A 539 25.14 -12.61 -21.66
C GLY A 539 24.81 -11.92 -22.98
N SER A 540 23.99 -10.86 -22.89
CA SER A 540 23.70 -10.01 -24.04
C SER A 540 23.45 -8.57 -23.61
N VAL A 541 24.07 -7.61 -24.29
CA VAL A 541 23.81 -6.17 -24.15
C VAL A 541 23.17 -5.67 -25.43
N VAL A 542 21.93 -5.19 -25.37
CA VAL A 542 21.14 -4.84 -26.57
C VAL A 542 20.51 -3.47 -26.45
N SER A 543 20.82 -2.57 -27.35
CA SER A 543 20.10 -1.33 -27.58
C SER A 543 19.50 -1.30 -28.98
N ASP A 544 18.22 -0.97 -29.09
CA ASP A 544 17.50 -0.91 -30.36
C ASP A 544 16.72 0.42 -30.48
N GLY A 545 16.52 0.92 -31.69
CA GLY A 545 15.57 2.01 -31.96
C GLY A 545 15.57 2.50 -33.40
N THR A 546 14.62 3.36 -33.76
CA THR A 546 14.47 3.85 -35.15
C THR A 546 15.63 4.75 -35.59
N LEU A 547 16.17 5.55 -34.68
CA LEU A 547 17.34 6.40 -34.92
C LEU A 547 18.67 5.74 -34.49
N GLY A 548 18.64 4.47 -34.06
CA GLY A 548 19.82 3.72 -33.57
C GLY A 548 19.93 3.70 -32.05
N GLY A 549 20.20 2.51 -31.49
CA GLY A 549 20.55 2.32 -30.09
C GLY A 549 22.01 2.63 -29.78
N GLN A 550 22.35 2.87 -28.52
CA GLN A 550 23.74 3.08 -28.08
C GLN A 550 24.12 2.16 -26.92
N ASN A 551 25.27 1.52 -27.04
CA ASN A 551 25.90 0.82 -25.91
C ASN A 551 27.23 1.49 -25.57
N ALA A 552 27.46 1.79 -24.30
CA ALA A 552 28.74 2.28 -23.78
C ALA A 552 29.24 1.33 -22.68
N ILE A 553 30.39 0.69 -22.89
CA ILE A 553 30.97 -0.25 -21.93
C ILE A 553 32.38 0.21 -21.58
N THR A 554 32.59 0.52 -20.30
CA THR A 554 33.87 0.99 -19.75
C THR A 554 34.38 0.01 -18.71
N ALA A 555 35.57 -0.56 -18.95
CA ALA A 555 36.25 -1.47 -18.03
C ALA A 555 37.61 -0.90 -17.59
N HIS A 556 37.74 -0.52 -16.32
CA HIS A 556 38.97 0.10 -15.81
C HIS A 556 40.16 -0.86 -15.65
N LYS A 557 39.94 -2.16 -15.83
CA LYS A 557 40.95 -3.22 -15.81
C LYS A 557 40.81 -4.16 -17.00
N ASN A 558 39.81 -5.04 -16.97
CA ASN A 558 39.64 -6.11 -17.95
C ASN A 558 38.24 -6.09 -18.59
N LEU A 559 38.18 -6.20 -19.92
CA LEU A 559 36.94 -6.41 -20.66
C LEU A 559 36.93 -7.82 -21.26
N VAL A 560 35.95 -8.64 -20.89
CA VAL A 560 35.75 -9.99 -21.43
C VAL A 560 34.37 -10.08 -22.10
N VAL A 561 34.34 -10.39 -23.39
CA VAL A 561 33.12 -10.51 -24.18
C VAL A 561 33.09 -11.89 -24.83
N ALA A 562 32.34 -12.80 -24.22
CA ALA A 562 31.97 -14.10 -24.80
C ALA A 562 30.54 -14.10 -25.34
N GLY A 563 29.65 -13.23 -24.80
CA GLY A 563 28.28 -13.06 -25.25
C GLY A 563 28.09 -11.95 -26.29
N LYS A 564 26.84 -11.51 -26.49
CA LYS A 564 26.45 -10.57 -27.55
C LYS A 564 26.41 -9.10 -27.09
N ILE A 565 26.83 -8.18 -27.95
CA ILE A 565 26.65 -6.73 -27.84
C ILE A 565 26.00 -6.23 -29.14
N SER A 566 24.84 -5.59 -29.07
CA SER A 566 24.04 -5.19 -30.23
C SER A 566 23.51 -3.77 -30.06
N ALA A 567 23.77 -2.88 -31.00
CA ALA A 567 23.22 -1.53 -31.09
C ALA A 567 22.60 -1.36 -32.47
N HIS A 568 21.30 -1.67 -32.63
CA HIS A 568 20.65 -1.66 -33.93
C HIS A 568 19.87 -0.37 -34.20
N SER A 569 19.90 0.06 -35.47
CA SER A 569 18.90 0.94 -36.04
C SER A 569 17.82 0.12 -36.73
N LEU A 570 16.54 0.40 -36.42
CA LEU A 570 15.39 -0.18 -37.13
C LEU A 570 15.17 0.47 -38.51
N ASN A 571 15.78 1.63 -38.77
CA ASN A 571 15.72 2.29 -40.07
C ASN A 571 17.15 2.47 -40.61
N ALA A 572 17.55 1.56 -41.51
CA ALA A 572 18.88 1.52 -42.10
C ALA A 572 19.28 2.79 -42.89
N ALA A 573 18.31 3.67 -43.19
CA ALA A 573 18.54 4.85 -44.02
C ALA A 573 19.23 6.01 -43.29
N ASN A 574 18.99 6.21 -41.97
CA ASN A 574 19.30 7.49 -41.31
C ASN A 574 19.85 7.41 -39.86
N GLY A 575 20.08 6.23 -39.28
CA GLY A 575 20.47 6.09 -37.86
C GLY A 575 21.75 5.29 -37.64
N GLU A 576 22.75 5.89 -36.99
CA GLU A 576 23.96 5.22 -36.52
C GLU A 576 23.72 4.66 -35.12
N GLY A 577 23.32 3.38 -35.05
CA GLY A 577 23.48 2.63 -33.80
C GLY A 577 24.98 2.44 -33.52
N GLY A 578 25.41 2.59 -32.26
CA GLY A 578 26.83 2.63 -31.92
C GLY A 578 27.18 1.83 -30.66
N ASN A 579 28.28 1.08 -30.73
CA ASN A 579 28.90 0.46 -29.56
C ASN A 579 30.21 1.19 -29.24
N ALA A 580 30.35 1.73 -28.03
CA ALA A 580 31.60 2.30 -27.52
C ALA A 580 32.17 1.36 -26.46
N LEU A 581 33.35 0.77 -26.71
CA LEU A 581 34.01 -0.16 -25.80
C LEU A 581 35.36 0.44 -25.37
N LEU A 582 35.47 0.83 -24.10
CA LEU A 582 36.67 1.41 -23.50
C LEU A 582 37.26 0.45 -22.46
N TYR A 583 38.57 0.26 -22.49
CA TYR A 583 39.26 -0.59 -21.51
C TYR A 583 40.67 -0.10 -21.20
N ARG A 584 41.20 -0.44 -20.02
CA ARG A 584 42.56 0.00 -19.63
C ARG A 584 43.66 -1.02 -19.93
N ASN A 585 43.55 -2.26 -19.43
CA ASN A 585 44.67 -3.21 -19.43
C ASN A 585 44.52 -4.29 -20.51
N SER A 586 43.43 -5.05 -20.46
CA SER A 586 43.24 -6.20 -21.37
C SER A 586 41.81 -6.31 -21.89
N VAL A 587 41.70 -6.79 -23.13
CA VAL A 587 40.43 -7.11 -23.80
C VAL A 587 40.49 -8.53 -24.34
N MET A 588 39.45 -9.31 -24.09
CA MET A 588 39.25 -10.63 -24.67
C MET A 588 37.86 -10.69 -25.32
N ILE A 589 37.81 -10.85 -26.64
CA ILE A 589 36.58 -11.02 -27.41
C ILE A 589 36.63 -12.41 -28.02
N ALA A 590 35.70 -13.29 -27.62
CA ALA A 590 35.69 -14.68 -28.07
C ALA A 590 35.33 -14.79 -29.56
N ASP A 591 34.36 -13.99 -30.03
CA ASP A 591 33.95 -13.90 -31.42
C ASP A 591 33.57 -12.44 -31.77
N PRO A 592 34.26 -11.76 -32.71
CA PRO A 592 33.93 -10.40 -33.12
C PRO A 592 32.52 -10.23 -33.70
N THR A 593 31.91 -11.30 -34.26
CA THR A 593 30.53 -11.26 -34.78
C THR A 593 29.49 -11.07 -33.68
N HIS A 594 29.89 -11.27 -32.42
CA HIS A 594 29.05 -10.98 -31.29
C HIS A 594 28.85 -9.48 -31.05
N ILE A 595 29.59 -8.59 -31.72
CA ILE A 595 29.47 -7.13 -31.59
C ILE A 595 28.86 -6.56 -32.88
N VAL A 596 27.66 -5.96 -32.78
CA VAL A 596 26.90 -5.48 -33.94
C VAL A 596 26.35 -4.06 -33.70
N PRO A 597 26.66 -3.06 -34.54
CA PRO A 597 27.69 -3.08 -35.57
C PRO A 597 29.07 -3.34 -34.95
N ALA A 598 29.96 -3.92 -35.74
CA ALA A 598 31.33 -4.20 -35.30
C ALA A 598 32.04 -2.87 -35.00
N THR A 599 32.59 -2.75 -33.79
CA THR A 599 33.33 -1.57 -33.34
C THR A 599 34.67 -1.99 -32.79
N THR A 600 35.73 -1.25 -33.13
CA THR A 600 37.07 -1.51 -32.58
C THR A 600 37.11 -1.06 -31.12
N PRO A 601 37.39 -1.95 -30.16
CA PRO A 601 37.60 -1.56 -28.77
C PRO A 601 38.76 -0.56 -28.65
N THR A 602 38.62 0.45 -27.79
CA THR A 602 39.64 1.48 -27.59
C THR A 602 40.31 1.30 -26.24
N GLN A 603 41.64 1.16 -26.25
CA GLN A 603 42.42 1.19 -25.01
C GLN A 603 42.59 2.62 -24.53
N ASP A 604 42.19 2.91 -23.30
CA ASP A 604 42.32 4.23 -22.68
C ASP A 604 43.11 4.14 -21.38
N MET A 605 44.35 4.62 -21.42
CA MET A 605 45.25 4.64 -20.26
C MET A 605 44.92 5.74 -19.25
N SER A 606 44.04 6.69 -19.60
CA SER A 606 43.59 7.77 -18.70
C SER A 606 42.54 7.29 -17.69
N LEU A 607 41.96 6.10 -17.90
CA LEU A 607 41.03 5.48 -16.98
C LEU A 607 41.67 5.31 -15.60
N MET A 608 40.94 5.73 -14.55
CA MET A 608 41.36 5.57 -13.17
C MET A 608 41.66 4.09 -12.85
N ALA A 609 42.65 3.87 -11.97
CA ALA A 609 42.97 2.52 -11.52
C ALA A 609 41.85 1.99 -10.63
N CYS A 610 41.50 0.72 -10.80
CA CYS A 610 40.73 0.05 -9.78
C CYS A 610 41.52 -0.04 -8.48
N PRO A 611 40.84 -0.02 -7.33
CA PRO A 611 41.46 -0.31 -6.03
C PRO A 611 42.03 -1.72 -5.93
#